data_AF-A0AA95HQ85-F1
#
_entry.id   AF-A0AA95HQ85-F1
#
_cell.length_a   1.000
_cell.length_b   1.000
_cell.length_c   1.000
_cell.angle_alpha   90.00
_cell.angle_beta   90.00
_cell.angle_gamma   90.00
#
_symmetry.space_group_name_H-M   'P 1'
#
loop_
_entity.id
_entity.type
_entity.pdbx_description
1 polymer ?
#
loop_
_entity_poly.entity_id
_entity_poly.type
_entity_poly.pdbx_seq_one_letter_code
_entity_poly.pdbx_strand_id
1 'polypeptide(L)' 'MSLHLRTAVDKLKDHYIQHLIKTGLSKETENELKKLTLTELKNLTTGR' A
#
# COMPACT_ATOMS: atom_id res chain seq x y z
N MET A 1 -7.56 16.64 -12.84
CA MET A 1 -7.19 15.27 -12.43
C MET A 1 -8.45 14.58 -11.93
N SER A 2 -8.98 13.58 -12.64
CA SER A 2 -10.31 13.01 -12.36
C SER A 2 -10.37 12.33 -10.98
N LEU A 3 -11.33 12.71 -10.15
CA LEU A 3 -11.55 12.19 -8.79
C LEU A 3 -11.50 10.65 -8.74
N HIS A 4 -12.06 10.01 -9.77
CA HIS A 4 -12.08 8.57 -9.97
C HIS A 4 -10.69 7.91 -9.94
N LEU A 5 -9.69 8.56 -10.54
CA LEU A 5 -8.33 8.03 -10.58
C LEU A 5 -7.71 8.05 -9.19
N ARG A 6 -7.92 9.14 -8.45
CA ARG A 6 -7.45 9.28 -7.07
C ARG A 6 -8.10 8.24 -6.16
N THR A 7 -9.40 8.03 -6.27
CA THR A 7 -10.12 7.01 -5.49
C THR A 7 -9.69 5.59 -5.83
N ALA A 8 -9.45 5.29 -7.12
CA ALA A 8 -8.95 3.98 -7.54
C ALA A 8 -7.55 3.70 -6.98
N VAL A 9 -6.67 4.72 -7.02
CA VAL A 9 -5.32 4.68 -6.45
C VAL A 9 -5.37 4.46 -4.93
N ASP A 10 -6.23 5.18 -4.22
CA ASP A 10 -6.40 5.03 -2.76
C ASP A 10 -6.85 3.61 -2.39
N LYS A 11 -7.86 3.07 -3.09
CA LYS A 11 -8.34 1.69 -2.87
C LYS A 11 -7.28 0.63 -3.13
N LEU A 12 -6.49 0.81 -4.19
CA LEU A 12 -5.37 -0.07 -4.51
C LEU A 12 -4.33 -0.06 -3.39
N LYS A 13 -4.03 1.13 -2.87
CA LYS A 13 -3.07 1.32 -1.79
C LYS A 13 -3.54 0.64 -0.50
N ASP A 14 -4.81 0.84 -0.14
CA ASP A 14 -5.42 0.25 1.04
C ASP A 14 -5.43 -1.29 0.97
N HIS A 15 -5.82 -1.84 -0.19
CA HIS A 15 -5.78 -3.28 -0.45
C HIS A 15 -4.35 -3.85 -0.30
N TYR A 16 -3.34 -3.12 -0.76
CA TYR A 16 -1.94 -3.54 -0.66
C TYR A 16 -1.45 -3.56 0.79
N ILE A 17 -1.78 -2.53 1.57
CA ILE A 17 -1.44 -2.44 2.99
C ILE A 17 -2.10 -3.57 3.77
N GLN A 18 -3.39 -3.83 3.52
CA GLN A 18 -4.11 -4.95 4.13
C GLN A 18 -3.50 -6.31 3.78
N HIS A 19 -3.06 -6.50 2.52
CA HIS A 19 -2.37 -7.71 2.11
C HIS A 19 -1.05 -7.90 2.87
N LEU A 20 -0.25 -6.83 3.00
CA LEU A 20 1.02 -6.83 3.72
C LEU A 20 0.84 -7.14 5.22
N ILE A 21 -0.17 -6.54 5.87
CA ILE A 21 -0.52 -6.85 7.26
C ILE A 21 -0.90 -8.33 7.40
N LYS A 22 -1.72 -8.85 6.47
CA LYS A 22 -2.11 -10.28 6.46
C LYS A 22 -0.93 -11.23 6.29
N THR A 23 0.13 -10.82 5.58
CA THR A 23 1.35 -11.61 5.45
C THR A 23 2.23 -11.64 6.71
N GLY A 24 1.81 -11.00 7.80
CA GLY A 24 2.50 -11.04 9.10
C GLY A 24 3.27 -9.77 9.44
N LEU A 25 3.11 -8.69 8.67
CA LEU A 25 3.66 -7.39 9.05
C LEU A 25 2.86 -6.79 10.22
N SER A 26 3.57 -6.41 11.27
CA SER A 26 3.01 -5.79 12.47
C SER A 26 2.23 -4.51 12.13
N LYS A 27 1.24 -4.17 12.96
CA LYS A 27 0.48 -2.90 12.87
C LYS A 27 1.37 -1.66 12.89
N GLU A 28 2.55 -1.72 13.50
CA GLU A 28 3.54 -0.63 13.45
C GLU A 28 3.98 -0.33 12.01
N THR A 29 4.08 -1.37 11.18
CA THR A 29 4.40 -1.25 9.76
C THR A 29 3.22 -0.66 8.96
N GLU A 30 1.97 -0.76 9.41
CA GLU A 30 0.82 -0.15 8.70
C GLU A 30 0.99 1.36 8.52
N ASN A 31 1.43 2.05 9.58
CA ASN A 31 1.60 3.50 9.55
C ASN A 31 2.75 3.91 8.61
N GLU A 32 3.82 3.13 8.59
CA GLU A 32 4.94 3.35 7.67
C GLU A 32 4.53 3.01 6.22
N LEU A 33 3.74 1.96 6.01
CA LEU A 33 3.21 1.57 4.69
C LEU A 33 2.21 2.60 4.13
N LYS A 34 1.44 3.28 5.00
CA LYS A 34 0.55 4.39 4.58
C LYS A 34 1.32 5.60 4.06
N LYS A 35 2.50 5.87 4.61
CA LYS A 35 3.39 6.97 4.18
C LYS A 35 4.05 6.68 2.82
N LEU A 36 4.37 5.41 2.54
CA LEU A 36 4.99 4.99 1.29
C LEU A 36 4.07 5.16 0.09
N THR A 37 4.63 5.40 -1.09
CA THR A 37 3.90 5.44 -2.36
C THR A 37 3.58 4.03 -2.88
N LEU A 38 2.57 3.89 -3.76
CA LEU A 38 2.23 2.58 -4.37
C LEU A 38 3.44 1.91 -5.05
N THR A 39 4.34 2.71 -5.62
CA THR A 39 5.57 2.23 -6.25
C THR A 39 6.52 1.63 -5.21
N GLU A 40 6.69 2.28 -4.06
CA GLU A 40 7.53 1.77 -2.98
C GLU A 40 6.92 0.52 -2.34
N LEU A 41 5.60 0.49 -2.15
CA LEU A 41 4.88 -0.71 -1.69
C LEU A 41 5.06 -1.90 -2.65
N LYS A 42 5.02 -1.63 -3.95
CA LYS A 42 5.29 -2.63 -4.99
C LYS A 42 6.75 -3.11 -4.94
N ASN A 43 7.71 -2.23 -4.68
CA ASN A 43 9.11 -2.64 -4.54
C ASN A 43 9.33 -3.56 -3.33
N LEU A 44 8.65 -3.31 -2.20
CA LEU A 44 8.74 -4.16 -1.00
C LEU A 44 8.22 -5.59 -1.21
N THR A 45 7.23 -5.76 -2.08
CA THR A 45 6.63 -7.07 -2.40
C THR A 45 7.29 -7.76 -3.60
N THR A 46 7.87 -6.99 -4.52
CA THR A 46 8.47 -7.53 -5.75
C THR A 46 9.95 -7.88 -5.57
N GLY A 47 10.55 -7.59 -4.40
CA GLY A 47 11.82 -8.17 -3.93
C GLY A 47 12.84 -8.44 -5.03
N ARG A 48 13.39 -7.38 -5.63
CA ARG A 48 14.55 -7.47 -6.52
C ARG A 48 15.56 -6.39 -6.18
#